data_AF-A0A642C3E1-F1
#
_entry.id   AF-A0A642C3E1-F1
#
_cell.length_a   1.000
_cell.length_b   1.000
_cell.length_c   1.000
_cell.angle_alpha   90.00
_cell.angle_beta   90.00
_cell.angle_gamma   90.00
#
_symmetry.space_group_name_H-M   'P 1'
#
loop_
_entity.id
_entity.type
_entity.pdbx_description
1 polymer ?
#
loop_
_entity_poly.entity_id
_entity_poly.type
_entity_poly.pdbx_seq_one_letter_code
_entity_poly.pdbx_strand_id
1 'polypeptide(L)'
;VYKLADPCRLTDTSWIQPGKSAWEWWHKAVLEGVDFPSGNKQLSLQLYKYYIDWASKNHIEYMTLDAGWSEDYIKELCSYAKEKNVKIIVWTWASCARENPSDWIAKMHSYGVSGAKIDFFERNDQIAMRWGKEFAERLAEKQMVAIFHGCPVPTGLHRTYPNILNYEAVRGAECNFWEKTLTPEYHTRFPFIRLLAGPADYTPGSMRSVTQDEFRPMDIDNTPPMSMGTRSHELSMFVIYDQWMAYLCDSPTEYNKYPDVLDFLSKVPAVWDKTLPLEAKLSEYIVTAKQKGNDWYVGGMTNWDARSTEVNLSFLKDNVSYQATIFKDAPDSYEQPKEYMVEKRTVDNKT
;
A
#
# COMPACT_ATOMS: atom_id res chain seq x y z
N VAL A 1 21.16 0.26 2.48
CA VAL A 1 20.98 -1.11 1.92
C VAL A 1 21.08 -1.15 0.40
N TYR A 2 20.20 -0.46 -0.35
CA TYR A 2 20.14 -0.51 -1.83
C TYR A 2 21.51 -0.41 -2.54
N LYS A 3 22.35 0.58 -2.21
CA LYS A 3 23.67 0.80 -2.85
C LYS A 3 24.66 -0.37 -2.71
N LEU A 4 24.52 -1.20 -1.68
CA LEU A 4 25.41 -2.33 -1.41
C LEU A 4 24.90 -3.66 -2.01
N ALA A 5 23.66 -3.69 -2.50
CA ALA A 5 23.07 -4.89 -3.07
C ALA A 5 23.60 -5.19 -4.48
N ASP A 6 23.49 -6.45 -4.90
CA ASP A 6 23.81 -6.88 -6.26
C ASP A 6 23.05 -6.03 -7.29
N PRO A 7 23.66 -5.73 -8.46
CA PRO A 7 22.98 -5.02 -9.54
C PRO A 7 21.78 -5.81 -10.07
N CYS A 8 20.89 -5.11 -10.79
CA CYS A 8 19.74 -5.72 -11.45
C CYS A 8 20.19 -6.88 -12.35
N ARG A 9 19.50 -8.03 -12.25
CA ARG A 9 19.75 -9.22 -13.07
C ARG A 9 18.73 -9.39 -14.20
N LEU A 10 17.71 -8.54 -14.25
CA LEU A 10 16.71 -8.54 -15.32
C LEU A 10 17.19 -7.68 -16.49
N THR A 11 17.14 -8.21 -17.71
CA THR A 11 17.51 -7.47 -18.93
C THR A 11 16.41 -6.57 -19.45
N ASP A 12 15.15 -6.91 -19.15
CA ASP A 12 13.97 -6.10 -19.45
C ASP A 12 13.13 -5.91 -18.18
N THR A 13 12.91 -4.65 -17.82
CA THR A 13 12.10 -4.23 -16.67
C THR A 13 10.87 -3.42 -17.08
N SER A 14 10.59 -3.29 -18.38
CA SER A 14 9.50 -2.44 -18.90
C SER A 14 8.10 -2.93 -18.51
N TRP A 15 7.96 -4.22 -18.22
CA TRP A 15 6.71 -4.85 -17.78
C TRP A 15 6.41 -4.62 -16.28
N ILE A 16 7.42 -4.24 -15.49
CA ILE A 16 7.28 -4.03 -14.04
C ILE A 16 6.57 -2.69 -13.82
N GLN A 17 5.38 -2.75 -13.25
CA GLN A 17 4.57 -1.58 -12.98
C GLN A 17 4.29 -1.44 -11.47
N PRO A 18 4.91 -0.46 -10.80
CA PRO A 18 4.45 0.02 -9.50
C PRO A 18 3.03 0.60 -9.62
N GLY A 19 2.29 0.63 -8.51
CA GLY A 19 0.93 1.17 -8.53
C GLY A 19 0.23 0.97 -7.21
N LYS A 20 -1.11 1.00 -7.27
CA LYS A 20 -2.00 0.87 -6.15
C LYS A 20 -2.88 -0.36 -6.29
N SER A 21 -3.20 -0.99 -5.17
CA SER A 21 -4.11 -2.14 -5.15
C SER A 21 -5.35 -1.86 -4.32
N ALA A 22 -6.52 -2.07 -4.90
CA ALA A 22 -7.71 -2.36 -4.11
C ALA A 22 -7.50 -3.69 -3.37
N TRP A 23 -8.00 -3.79 -2.14
CA TRP A 23 -7.69 -4.91 -1.27
C TRP A 23 -8.80 -5.19 -0.26
N GLU A 24 -9.35 -6.40 -0.30
CA GLU A 24 -10.52 -6.79 0.47
C GLU A 24 -10.19 -7.28 1.88
N TRP A 25 -8.95 -7.67 2.17
CA TRP A 25 -8.65 -8.43 3.39
C TRP A 25 -8.79 -7.61 4.67
N TRP A 26 -8.22 -6.41 4.73
CA TRP A 26 -8.17 -5.61 5.96
C TRP A 26 -9.56 -5.21 6.46
N HIS A 27 -10.42 -4.69 5.59
CA HIS A 27 -11.80 -4.38 5.94
C HIS A 27 -12.74 -5.60 5.83
N LYS A 28 -12.18 -6.81 5.80
CA LYS A 28 -12.89 -8.10 5.82
C LYS A 28 -13.91 -8.25 4.69
N ALA A 29 -13.61 -7.70 3.52
CA ALA A 29 -14.43 -7.71 2.31
C ALA A 29 -15.86 -7.19 2.51
N VAL A 30 -16.11 -6.42 3.57
CA VAL A 30 -17.41 -5.84 3.90
C VAL A 30 -17.66 -4.64 2.98
N LEU A 31 -18.74 -4.73 2.21
CA LEU A 31 -19.21 -3.67 1.34
C LEU A 31 -20.59 -3.20 1.84
N GLU A 32 -20.67 -1.95 2.29
CA GLU A 32 -21.92 -1.36 2.78
C GLU A 32 -22.82 -0.94 1.61
N GLY A 33 -24.09 -1.34 1.64
CA GLY A 33 -25.09 -0.88 0.67
C GLY A 33 -25.07 -1.56 -0.70
N VAL A 34 -24.32 -2.65 -0.88
CA VAL A 34 -24.41 -3.50 -2.07
C VAL A 34 -25.58 -4.49 -1.97
N ASP A 35 -26.09 -4.95 -3.12
CA ASP A 35 -27.25 -5.84 -3.25
C ASP A 35 -26.88 -7.33 -3.38
N PHE A 36 -25.62 -7.67 -3.12
CA PHE A 36 -25.10 -9.03 -3.12
C PHE A 36 -24.36 -9.35 -1.83
N PRO A 37 -24.20 -10.64 -1.46
CA PRO A 37 -23.54 -10.99 -0.22
C PRO A 37 -22.05 -10.60 -0.22
N SER A 38 -21.61 -9.89 0.81
CA SER A 38 -20.23 -9.44 1.01
C SER A 38 -19.71 -9.86 2.39
N GLY A 39 -18.40 -9.72 2.62
CA GLY A 39 -17.73 -10.15 3.84
C GLY A 39 -16.71 -11.26 3.65
N ASN A 40 -15.84 -11.48 4.64
CA ASN A 40 -14.69 -12.39 4.58
C ASN A 40 -15.09 -13.87 4.50
N LYS A 41 -16.36 -14.20 4.72
CA LYS A 41 -16.94 -15.53 4.50
C LYS A 41 -17.73 -15.66 3.19
N GLN A 42 -17.77 -14.59 2.38
CA GLN A 42 -18.60 -14.49 1.17
C GLN A 42 -17.80 -14.07 -0.06
N LEU A 43 -16.52 -14.44 -0.09
CA LEU A 43 -15.64 -14.20 -1.23
C LEU A 43 -16.18 -14.93 -2.46
N SER A 44 -16.48 -14.17 -3.52
CA SER A 44 -17.14 -14.68 -4.72
C SER A 44 -16.68 -13.93 -5.96
N LEU A 45 -16.89 -14.54 -7.14
CA LEU A 45 -16.62 -13.89 -8.42
C LEU A 45 -17.37 -12.55 -8.57
N GLN A 46 -18.62 -12.46 -8.09
CA GLN A 46 -19.39 -11.21 -8.14
C GLN A 46 -18.72 -10.11 -7.30
N LEU A 47 -18.28 -10.45 -6.08
CA LEU A 47 -17.55 -9.53 -5.21
C LEU A 47 -16.29 -9.02 -5.91
N TYR A 48 -15.45 -9.91 -6.46
CA TYR A 48 -14.22 -9.47 -7.12
C TYR A 48 -14.45 -8.67 -8.41
N LYS A 49 -15.51 -8.96 -9.19
CA LYS A 49 -15.89 -8.12 -10.33
C LYS A 49 -16.26 -6.71 -9.88
N TYR A 50 -16.95 -6.55 -8.75
CA TYR A 50 -17.26 -5.24 -8.17
C TYR A 50 -15.97 -4.46 -7.81
N TYR A 51 -14.97 -5.10 -7.19
CA TYR A 51 -13.69 -4.45 -6.92
C TYR A 51 -12.96 -4.04 -8.20
N ILE A 52 -12.96 -4.90 -9.22
CA ILE A 52 -12.32 -4.61 -10.51
C ILE A 52 -12.99 -3.40 -11.18
N ASP A 53 -14.32 -3.34 -11.18
CA ASP A 53 -15.06 -2.20 -11.74
C ASP A 53 -14.76 -0.92 -10.97
N TRP A 54 -14.71 -0.99 -9.64
CA TRP A 54 -14.34 0.14 -8.81
C TRP A 54 -12.90 0.59 -9.02
N ALA A 55 -11.95 -0.34 -9.09
CA ALA A 55 -10.54 -0.05 -9.34
C ALA A 55 -10.35 0.60 -10.71
N SER A 56 -10.96 0.04 -11.75
CA SER A 56 -10.95 0.57 -13.12
C SER A 56 -11.51 1.99 -13.19
N LYS A 57 -12.68 2.23 -12.57
CA LYS A 57 -13.33 3.54 -12.52
C LYS A 57 -12.47 4.60 -11.83
N ASN A 58 -11.68 4.21 -10.83
CA ASN A 58 -10.89 5.13 -10.00
C ASN A 58 -9.38 5.08 -10.30
N HIS A 59 -9.00 4.54 -11.47
CA HIS A 59 -7.61 4.47 -11.92
C HIS A 59 -6.65 3.77 -10.94
N ILE A 60 -7.14 2.71 -10.27
CA ILE A 60 -6.35 1.84 -9.41
C ILE A 60 -5.86 0.66 -10.25
N GLU A 61 -4.54 0.45 -10.26
CA GLU A 61 -3.88 -0.44 -11.23
C GLU A 61 -4.10 -1.92 -10.93
N TYR A 62 -4.28 -2.28 -9.65
CA TYR A 62 -4.33 -3.66 -9.18
C TYR A 62 -5.59 -3.96 -8.36
N MET A 63 -6.01 -5.22 -8.42
CA MET A 63 -6.83 -5.88 -7.41
C MET A 63 -6.04 -7.06 -6.86
N THR A 64 -5.83 -7.09 -5.55
CA THR A 64 -5.19 -8.22 -4.86
C THR A 64 -6.27 -9.08 -4.24
N LEU A 65 -6.32 -10.37 -4.57
CA LEU A 65 -7.13 -11.36 -3.88
C LEU A 65 -6.29 -11.99 -2.77
N ASP A 66 -6.68 -11.79 -1.53
CA ASP A 66 -5.98 -12.26 -0.34
C ASP A 66 -6.52 -13.61 0.16
N ALA A 67 -5.98 -14.12 1.27
CA ALA A 67 -6.29 -15.44 1.82
C ALA A 67 -7.80 -15.74 1.86
N GLY A 68 -8.17 -16.87 1.24
CA GLY A 68 -9.56 -17.35 1.15
C GLY A 68 -10.16 -17.35 -0.26
N TRP A 69 -9.46 -16.84 -1.27
CA TRP A 69 -9.91 -16.93 -2.66
C TRP A 69 -10.00 -18.38 -3.19
N SER A 70 -10.81 -18.62 -4.23
CA SER A 70 -10.98 -19.92 -4.90
C SER A 70 -10.45 -19.88 -6.33
N GLU A 71 -9.77 -20.95 -6.74
CA GLU A 71 -9.23 -21.12 -8.09
C GLU A 71 -10.32 -21.18 -9.17
N ASP A 72 -11.53 -21.59 -8.81
CA ASP A 72 -12.65 -21.82 -9.74
C ASP A 72 -12.96 -20.62 -10.64
N TYR A 73 -12.76 -19.40 -10.12
CA TYR A 73 -13.08 -18.17 -10.84
C TYR A 73 -11.88 -17.39 -11.35
N ILE A 74 -10.63 -17.78 -11.05
CA ILE A 74 -9.46 -16.94 -11.34
C ILE A 74 -9.27 -16.67 -12.83
N LYS A 75 -9.46 -17.69 -13.67
CA LYS A 75 -9.29 -17.54 -15.13
C LYS A 75 -10.33 -16.60 -15.74
N GLU A 76 -11.58 -16.71 -15.31
CA GLU A 76 -12.65 -15.79 -15.74
C GLU A 76 -12.36 -14.38 -15.22
N LEU A 77 -11.99 -14.26 -13.94
CA LEU A 77 -11.72 -12.99 -13.29
C LEU A 77 -10.56 -12.24 -13.95
N CYS A 78 -9.45 -12.91 -14.28
CA CYS A 78 -8.31 -12.30 -14.97
C CYS A 78 -8.70 -11.82 -16.37
N SER A 79 -9.56 -12.58 -17.08
CA SER A 79 -10.08 -12.17 -18.38
C SER A 79 -10.93 -10.88 -18.25
N TYR A 80 -11.82 -10.82 -17.25
CA TYR A 80 -12.62 -9.63 -16.96
C TYR A 80 -11.76 -8.42 -16.54
N ALA A 81 -10.77 -8.62 -15.67
CA ALA A 81 -9.87 -7.58 -15.20
C ALA A 81 -9.07 -6.95 -16.35
N LYS A 82 -8.63 -7.77 -17.30
CA LYS A 82 -7.93 -7.32 -18.50
C LYS A 82 -8.76 -6.36 -19.36
N GLU A 83 -10.05 -6.64 -19.54
CA GLU A 83 -10.98 -5.74 -20.25
C GLU A 83 -11.15 -4.39 -19.54
N LYS A 84 -10.91 -4.37 -18.23
CA LYS A 84 -11.03 -3.21 -17.35
C LYS A 84 -9.69 -2.52 -17.06
N ASN A 85 -8.60 -2.99 -17.68
CA ASN A 85 -7.24 -2.50 -17.44
C ASN A 85 -6.83 -2.56 -15.96
N VAL A 86 -7.27 -3.60 -15.24
CA VAL A 86 -6.88 -3.89 -13.86
C VAL A 86 -6.08 -5.18 -13.84
N LYS A 87 -4.96 -5.18 -13.12
CA LYS A 87 -4.09 -6.35 -12.96
C LYS A 87 -4.45 -7.13 -11.71
N ILE A 88 -4.38 -8.46 -11.80
CA ILE A 88 -4.70 -9.35 -10.68
C ILE A 88 -3.43 -9.80 -9.97
N ILE A 89 -3.39 -9.59 -8.66
CA ILE A 89 -2.43 -10.21 -7.73
C ILE A 89 -3.20 -11.26 -6.93
N VAL A 90 -2.62 -12.44 -6.72
CA VAL A 90 -3.23 -13.46 -5.84
C VAL A 90 -2.29 -13.82 -4.71
N TRP A 91 -2.86 -13.98 -3.52
CA TRP A 91 -2.13 -14.40 -2.33
C TRP A 91 -1.85 -15.90 -2.34
N THR A 92 -0.72 -16.32 -1.79
CA THR A 92 -0.39 -17.73 -1.58
C THR A 92 0.63 -17.95 -0.47
N TRP A 93 0.66 -19.17 0.07
CA TRP A 93 1.72 -19.62 0.96
C TRP A 93 3.05 -19.80 0.20
N ALA A 94 4.17 -19.47 0.83
CA ALA A 94 5.50 -19.73 0.29
C ALA A 94 5.70 -21.21 -0.05
N SER A 95 5.12 -22.13 0.73
CA SER A 95 5.13 -23.57 0.45
C SER A 95 4.42 -23.90 -0.87
N CYS A 96 3.31 -23.25 -1.20
CA CYS A 96 2.62 -23.44 -2.49
C CYS A 96 3.49 -22.98 -3.67
N ALA A 97 4.12 -21.81 -3.57
CA ALA A 97 5.02 -21.33 -4.62
C ALA A 97 6.25 -22.26 -4.81
N ARG A 98 6.73 -22.88 -3.73
CA ARG A 98 7.95 -23.69 -3.72
C ARG A 98 7.75 -25.18 -4.04
N GLU A 99 6.67 -25.78 -3.56
CA GLU A 99 6.52 -27.25 -3.48
C GLU A 99 5.36 -27.78 -4.33
N ASN A 100 4.50 -26.92 -4.89
CA ASN A 100 3.36 -27.40 -5.64
C ASN A 100 3.81 -28.19 -6.89
N PRO A 101 3.37 -29.46 -7.05
CA PRO A 101 3.84 -30.33 -8.12
C PRO A 101 3.47 -29.84 -9.53
N SER A 102 2.46 -28.98 -9.65
CA SER A 102 2.01 -28.40 -10.92
C SER A 102 2.67 -27.06 -11.24
N ASP A 103 3.70 -26.65 -10.48
CA ASP A 103 4.32 -25.32 -10.55
C ASP A 103 3.29 -24.20 -10.42
N TRP A 104 2.99 -23.82 -9.17
CA TRP A 104 1.95 -22.84 -8.88
C TRP A 104 2.14 -21.51 -9.63
N ILE A 105 3.38 -21.02 -9.78
CA ILE A 105 3.67 -19.77 -10.48
C ILE A 105 3.31 -19.89 -11.96
N ALA A 106 3.75 -20.98 -12.62
CA ALA A 106 3.41 -21.22 -14.02
C ALA A 106 1.89 -21.38 -14.23
N LYS A 107 1.21 -22.06 -13.30
CA LYS A 107 -0.24 -22.24 -13.34
C LYS A 107 -0.98 -20.90 -13.23
N MET A 108 -0.64 -20.06 -12.26
CA MET A 108 -1.28 -18.74 -12.10
C MET A 108 -1.01 -17.82 -13.29
N HIS A 109 0.21 -17.81 -13.81
CA HIS A 109 0.53 -17.09 -15.05
C HIS A 109 -0.36 -17.56 -16.21
N SER A 110 -0.60 -18.87 -16.35
CA SER A 110 -1.47 -19.41 -17.41
C SER A 110 -2.93 -18.97 -17.31
N TYR A 111 -3.38 -18.55 -16.13
CA TYR A 111 -4.71 -17.97 -15.93
C TYR A 111 -4.77 -16.47 -16.21
N GLY A 112 -3.61 -15.80 -16.36
CA GLY A 112 -3.51 -14.36 -16.59
C GLY A 112 -3.20 -13.53 -15.34
N VAL A 113 -2.82 -14.17 -14.23
CA VAL A 113 -2.41 -13.48 -13.00
C VAL A 113 -1.14 -12.66 -13.27
N SER A 114 -1.11 -11.41 -12.82
CA SER A 114 -0.02 -10.46 -13.05
C SER A 114 1.03 -10.43 -11.94
N GLY A 115 0.75 -11.08 -10.80
CA GLY A 115 1.69 -11.15 -9.69
C GLY A 115 1.18 -11.95 -8.50
N ALA A 116 2.03 -12.08 -7.48
CA ALA A 116 1.72 -12.86 -6.30
C ALA A 116 2.04 -12.11 -5.01
N LYS A 117 1.14 -12.21 -4.02
CA LYS A 117 1.46 -11.89 -2.63
C LYS A 117 1.87 -13.19 -1.94
N ILE A 118 3.16 -13.43 -1.79
CA ILE A 118 3.70 -14.69 -1.24
C ILE A 118 3.96 -14.51 0.24
N ASP A 119 3.34 -15.33 1.06
CA ASP A 119 3.28 -15.16 2.50
C ASP A 119 3.86 -16.36 3.26
N PHE A 120 4.04 -16.20 4.57
CA PHE A 120 4.43 -17.26 5.50
C PHE A 120 5.75 -17.94 5.13
N PHE A 121 6.81 -17.14 4.95
CA PHE A 121 8.17 -17.67 4.96
C PHE A 121 8.55 -18.08 6.39
N GLU A 122 8.15 -17.25 7.38
CA GLU A 122 8.26 -17.38 8.85
C GLU A 122 9.67 -17.70 9.36
N ARG A 123 10.68 -17.52 8.51
CA ARG A 123 12.06 -17.97 8.70
C ARG A 123 13.01 -17.04 7.99
N ASN A 124 14.18 -16.81 8.59
CA ASN A 124 15.28 -16.02 8.02
C ASN A 124 16.62 -16.78 7.97
N ASP A 125 16.57 -18.11 8.11
CA ASP A 125 17.75 -18.95 7.91
C ASP A 125 18.20 -18.98 6.45
N GLN A 126 19.39 -19.54 6.20
CA GLN A 126 19.97 -19.58 4.85
C GLN A 126 19.07 -20.25 3.81
N ILE A 127 18.24 -21.21 4.22
CA ILE A 127 17.33 -21.92 3.30
C ILE A 127 16.19 -20.98 2.91
N ALA A 128 15.53 -20.36 3.90
CA ALA A 128 14.42 -19.44 3.66
C ALA A 128 14.85 -18.20 2.85
N MET A 129 16.04 -17.66 3.12
CA MET A 129 16.61 -16.54 2.36
C MET A 129 16.82 -16.86 0.87
N ARG A 130 17.07 -18.13 0.51
CA ARG A 130 17.20 -18.54 -0.89
C ARG A 130 15.84 -18.57 -1.61
N TRP A 131 14.74 -18.84 -0.92
CA TRP A 131 13.41 -18.87 -1.53
C TRP A 131 13.02 -17.53 -2.13
N GLY A 132 13.29 -16.43 -1.42
CA GLY A 132 12.96 -15.09 -1.93
C GLY A 132 13.61 -14.79 -3.28
N LYS A 133 14.87 -15.20 -3.46
CA LYS A 133 15.58 -15.09 -4.75
C LYS A 133 14.98 -16.02 -5.81
N GLU A 134 14.74 -17.28 -5.45
CA GLU A 134 14.15 -18.28 -6.37
C GLU A 134 12.77 -17.81 -6.88
N PHE A 135 11.91 -17.32 -5.98
CA PHE A 135 10.60 -16.78 -6.35
C PHE A 135 10.74 -15.57 -7.26
N ALA A 136 11.66 -14.65 -6.95
CA ALA A 136 11.89 -13.47 -7.77
C ALA A 136 12.30 -13.81 -9.20
N GLU A 137 13.20 -14.80 -9.37
CA GLU A 137 13.62 -15.33 -10.67
C GLU A 137 12.44 -15.96 -11.43
N ARG A 138 11.75 -16.92 -10.80
CA ARG A 138 10.63 -17.65 -11.43
C ARG A 138 9.46 -16.74 -11.82
N LEU A 139 9.15 -15.75 -11.00
CA LEU A 139 8.14 -14.74 -11.32
C LEU A 139 8.59 -13.83 -12.47
N ALA A 140 9.86 -13.42 -12.50
CA ALA A 140 10.39 -12.58 -13.56
C ALA A 140 10.39 -13.28 -14.94
N GLU A 141 10.65 -14.60 -14.98
CA GLU A 141 10.51 -15.42 -16.20
C GLU A 141 9.08 -15.41 -16.78
N LYS A 142 8.09 -15.06 -15.95
CA LYS A 142 6.67 -14.96 -16.30
C LYS A 142 6.16 -13.52 -16.32
N GLN A 143 7.05 -12.53 -16.22
CA GLN A 143 6.70 -11.11 -16.14
C GLN A 143 5.67 -10.82 -15.03
N MET A 144 5.81 -11.49 -13.89
CA MET A 144 4.98 -11.33 -12.72
C MET A 144 5.70 -10.54 -11.63
N VAL A 145 4.98 -9.62 -10.98
CA VAL A 145 5.47 -8.89 -9.79
C VAL A 145 5.16 -9.66 -8.51
N ALA A 146 5.83 -9.32 -7.40
CA ALA A 146 5.50 -9.88 -6.11
C ALA A 146 5.61 -8.91 -4.94
N ILE A 147 4.87 -9.28 -3.89
CA ILE A 147 4.90 -8.71 -2.55
C ILE A 147 5.19 -9.88 -1.61
N PHE A 148 6.18 -9.75 -0.73
CA PHE A 148 6.51 -10.80 0.24
C PHE A 148 5.99 -10.46 1.63
N HIS A 149 5.14 -11.30 2.20
CA HIS A 149 4.61 -11.22 3.57
C HIS A 149 5.17 -12.35 4.44
N GLY A 150 5.10 -12.21 5.77
CA GLY A 150 5.67 -13.18 6.70
C GLY A 150 7.14 -13.47 6.42
N CYS A 151 7.87 -12.48 5.88
CA CYS A 151 9.15 -12.66 5.20
C CYS A 151 10.34 -12.05 5.98
N PRO A 152 11.59 -12.43 5.63
CA PRO A 152 12.76 -11.74 6.13
C PRO A 152 12.77 -10.26 5.75
N VAL A 153 13.31 -9.41 6.64
CA VAL A 153 13.57 -8.00 6.36
C VAL A 153 14.42 -7.87 5.08
N PRO A 154 14.07 -6.95 4.14
CA PRO A 154 14.79 -6.84 2.88
C PRO A 154 16.25 -6.43 3.07
N THR A 155 17.13 -7.10 2.34
CA THR A 155 18.57 -6.82 2.31
C THR A 155 19.05 -6.38 0.92
N GLY A 156 18.12 -5.88 0.09
CA GLY A 156 18.39 -5.32 -1.23
C GLY A 156 18.01 -6.19 -2.42
N LEU A 157 17.31 -7.31 -2.20
CA LEU A 157 16.82 -8.18 -3.28
C LEU A 157 15.99 -7.40 -4.33
N HIS A 158 15.22 -6.39 -3.92
CA HIS A 158 14.46 -5.51 -4.82
C HIS A 158 15.33 -4.66 -5.77
N ARG A 159 16.63 -4.50 -5.53
CA ARG A 159 17.56 -3.94 -6.53
C ARG A 159 17.93 -4.98 -7.58
N THR A 160 18.23 -6.19 -7.12
CA THR A 160 18.67 -7.31 -7.96
C THR A 160 17.51 -7.83 -8.83
N TYR A 161 16.30 -7.84 -8.27
CA TYR A 161 15.04 -8.25 -8.89
C TYR A 161 13.96 -7.19 -8.61
N PRO A 162 13.86 -6.17 -9.48
CA PRO A 162 12.92 -5.05 -9.29
C PRO A 162 11.44 -5.46 -9.43
N ASN A 163 11.14 -6.71 -9.81
CA ASN A 163 9.77 -7.24 -9.78
C ASN A 163 9.28 -7.56 -8.36
N ILE A 164 10.16 -7.57 -7.36
CA ILE A 164 9.75 -7.60 -5.95
C ILE A 164 9.48 -6.18 -5.51
N LEU A 165 8.19 -5.82 -5.47
CA LEU A 165 7.73 -4.46 -5.25
C LEU A 165 7.79 -4.07 -3.78
N ASN A 166 7.35 -4.97 -2.90
CA ASN A 166 7.25 -4.70 -1.46
C ASN A 166 7.62 -5.93 -0.62
N TYR A 167 7.92 -5.66 0.65
CA TYR A 167 8.05 -6.63 1.73
C TYR A 167 7.18 -6.14 2.87
N GLU A 168 6.45 -7.01 3.57
CA GLU A 168 5.85 -6.64 4.85
C GLU A 168 6.98 -6.39 5.85
N ALA A 169 7.42 -7.43 6.59
CA ALA A 169 8.50 -7.36 7.57
C ALA A 169 8.41 -6.10 8.47
N VAL A 170 7.19 -5.68 8.76
CA VAL A 170 6.80 -4.47 9.48
C VAL A 170 5.54 -4.83 10.24
N ARG A 171 5.29 -4.24 11.41
CA ARG A 171 3.94 -4.30 11.98
C ARG A 171 3.07 -3.37 11.13
N GLY A 172 2.30 -3.96 10.21
CA GLY A 172 1.42 -3.23 9.28
C GLY A 172 0.06 -2.92 9.90
N ALA A 173 -0.79 -2.22 9.16
CA ALA A 173 -2.16 -1.89 9.56
C ALA A 173 -3.01 -3.12 9.91
N GLU A 174 -2.64 -4.31 9.42
CA GLU A 174 -3.24 -5.58 9.80
C GLU A 174 -3.20 -5.86 11.31
N CYS A 175 -2.17 -5.39 12.03
CA CYS A 175 -2.10 -5.59 13.48
C CYS A 175 -3.21 -4.83 14.23
N ASN A 176 -3.99 -3.95 13.56
CA ASN A 176 -5.20 -3.35 14.13
C ASN A 176 -6.29 -4.39 14.44
N PHE A 177 -6.16 -5.63 13.97
CA PHE A 177 -7.04 -6.73 14.35
C PHE A 177 -6.81 -7.22 15.78
N TRP A 178 -5.55 -7.27 16.23
CA TRP A 178 -5.18 -7.97 17.47
C TRP A 178 -4.35 -7.16 18.46
N GLU A 179 -3.82 -6.00 18.07
CA GLU A 179 -2.90 -5.20 18.87
C GLU A 179 -3.26 -3.70 18.90
N LYS A 180 -2.71 -2.97 19.89
CA LYS A 180 -2.83 -1.50 20.04
C LYS A 180 -1.52 -0.77 19.74
N THR A 181 -0.63 -1.39 18.98
CA THR A 181 0.77 -0.94 18.80
C THR A 181 0.95 0.00 17.60
N LEU A 182 -0.03 0.09 16.69
CA LEU A 182 0.00 0.94 15.49
C LEU A 182 -0.44 2.36 15.83
N THR A 183 0.32 3.02 16.70
CA THR A 183 0.06 4.40 17.13
C THR A 183 0.73 5.41 16.17
N PRO A 184 0.30 6.68 16.18
CA PRO A 184 1.03 7.78 15.54
C PRO A 184 2.53 7.83 15.88
N GLU A 185 2.92 7.47 17.11
CA GLU A 185 4.33 7.33 17.50
C GLU A 185 5.04 6.20 16.75
N TYR A 186 4.39 5.04 16.58
CA TYR A 186 4.94 3.94 15.79
C TYR A 186 5.11 4.34 14.31
N HIS A 187 4.12 5.05 13.75
CA HIS A 187 4.14 5.57 12.39
C HIS A 187 5.31 6.52 12.13
N THR A 188 5.75 7.29 13.14
CA THR A 188 6.94 8.15 13.06
C THR A 188 8.23 7.46 13.52
N ARG A 189 8.18 6.21 13.97
CA ARG A 189 9.36 5.43 14.42
C ARG A 189 9.88 4.50 13.33
N PHE A 190 9.03 3.62 12.81
CA PHE A 190 9.49 2.56 11.89
C PHE A 190 10.11 3.08 10.59
N PRO A 191 9.76 4.28 10.05
CA PRO A 191 10.43 4.81 8.85
C PRO A 191 11.94 5.01 9.03
N PHE A 192 12.38 5.35 10.23
CA PHE A 192 13.80 5.54 10.55
C PHE A 192 14.55 4.24 10.85
N ILE A 193 13.85 3.09 10.85
CA ILE A 193 14.41 1.79 11.21
C ILE A 193 14.17 0.79 10.08
N ARG A 194 12.92 0.44 9.84
CA ARG A 194 12.51 -0.60 8.89
C ARG A 194 12.57 -0.12 7.43
N LEU A 195 12.18 1.14 7.12
CA LEU A 195 12.24 1.62 5.73
C LEU A 195 13.68 1.85 5.22
N LEU A 196 14.66 1.96 6.12
CA LEU A 196 16.10 1.97 5.72
C LEU A 196 16.53 0.68 5.01
N ALA A 197 15.81 -0.42 5.26
CA ALA A 197 16.08 -1.73 4.67
C ALA A 197 15.54 -1.86 3.23
N GLY A 198 14.46 -1.13 2.91
CA GLY A 198 13.77 -1.21 1.62
C GLY A 198 12.28 -0.92 1.76
N PRO A 199 11.53 -0.97 0.63
CA PRO A 199 10.11 -0.67 0.62
C PRO A 199 9.33 -1.57 1.57
N ALA A 200 8.23 -1.05 2.11
CA ALA A 200 7.38 -1.79 3.03
C ALA A 200 5.92 -1.78 2.60
N ASP A 201 5.27 -2.94 2.73
CA ASP A 201 3.82 -3.04 2.65
C ASP A 201 3.21 -2.81 4.03
N TYR A 202 3.02 -1.54 4.41
CA TYR A 202 2.34 -1.19 5.67
C TYR A 202 0.81 -1.38 5.56
N THR A 203 0.26 -1.33 4.34
CA THR A 203 -1.19 -1.32 4.04
C THR A 203 -1.99 -0.12 4.60
N PRO A 204 -1.64 1.13 4.23
CA PRO A 204 -2.34 2.33 4.72
C PRO A 204 -3.70 2.56 4.02
N GLY A 205 -4.34 3.69 4.38
CA GLY A 205 -5.56 4.16 3.72
C GLY A 205 -6.83 3.89 4.51
N SER A 206 -6.71 3.71 5.82
CA SER A 206 -7.88 3.51 6.66
C SER A 206 -8.75 4.76 6.65
N MET A 207 -10.04 4.58 6.37
CA MET A 207 -11.02 5.66 6.43
C MET A 207 -11.75 5.67 7.79
N ARG A 208 -11.44 4.70 8.66
CA ARG A 208 -12.01 4.44 9.99
C ARG A 208 -11.07 4.90 11.11
N SER A 209 -10.65 6.15 11.04
CA SER A 209 -9.83 6.81 12.06
C SER A 209 -10.59 7.02 13.37
N VAL A 210 -9.96 6.72 14.51
CA VAL A 210 -10.51 6.85 15.86
C VAL A 210 -9.47 7.36 16.85
N THR A 211 -9.95 7.87 17.99
CA THR A 211 -9.07 8.31 19.08
C THR A 211 -8.40 7.10 19.76
N GLN A 212 -7.35 7.35 20.54
CA GLN A 212 -6.70 6.29 21.32
C GLN A 212 -7.68 5.60 22.30
N ASP A 213 -8.59 6.38 22.89
CA ASP A 213 -9.57 5.89 23.85
C ASP A 213 -10.67 5.05 23.21
N GLU A 214 -11.03 5.33 21.97
CA GLU A 214 -12.02 4.57 21.19
C GLU A 214 -11.42 3.32 20.56
N PHE A 215 -10.13 3.32 20.23
CA PHE A 215 -9.49 2.22 19.51
C PHE A 215 -9.61 0.88 20.23
N ARG A 216 -10.15 -0.12 19.53
CA ARG A 216 -10.17 -1.52 19.97
C ARG A 216 -9.66 -2.41 18.85
N PRO A 217 -8.82 -3.42 19.14
CA PRO A 217 -8.52 -4.46 18.16
C PRO A 217 -9.79 -5.19 17.72
N MET A 218 -9.96 -5.37 16.40
CA MET A 218 -11.20 -5.90 15.81
C MET A 218 -10.98 -7.19 15.00
N ASP A 219 -10.62 -8.29 15.66
CA ASP A 219 -10.61 -9.60 15.00
C ASP A 219 -11.97 -10.31 15.08
N ILE A 220 -12.99 -9.72 14.47
CA ILE A 220 -14.36 -10.25 14.43
C ILE A 220 -14.79 -10.39 12.96
N ASP A 221 -15.38 -11.53 12.58
CA ASP A 221 -15.88 -11.75 11.21
C ASP A 221 -16.83 -10.63 10.78
N ASN A 222 -16.74 -10.25 9.49
CA ASN A 222 -17.55 -9.19 8.87
C ASN A 222 -17.56 -7.85 9.64
N THR A 223 -16.52 -7.57 10.42
CA THR A 223 -16.37 -6.29 11.13
C THR A 223 -15.06 -5.63 10.74
N PRO A 224 -15.10 -4.54 9.95
CA PRO A 224 -13.89 -3.82 9.59
C PRO A 224 -13.15 -3.28 10.84
N PRO A 225 -11.82 -3.30 10.83
CA PRO A 225 -11.01 -2.69 11.87
C PRO A 225 -11.00 -1.15 11.76
N MET A 226 -10.37 -0.51 12.73
CA MET A 226 -10.20 0.94 12.84
C MET A 226 -8.71 1.28 12.96
N SER A 227 -8.34 2.54 12.76
CA SER A 227 -6.96 3.03 12.86
C SER A 227 -6.83 4.16 13.87
N MET A 228 -5.69 4.25 14.55
CA MET A 228 -5.35 5.39 15.40
C MET A 228 -4.65 6.49 14.59
N GLY A 229 -4.95 7.75 14.91
CA GLY A 229 -4.48 8.92 14.18
C GLY A 229 -5.62 9.55 13.38
N THR A 230 -5.31 10.57 12.58
CA THR A 230 -6.32 11.32 11.81
C THR A 230 -6.42 10.87 10.35
N ARG A 231 -7.46 11.32 9.66
CA ARG A 231 -7.59 11.13 8.20
C ARG A 231 -6.36 11.67 7.46
N SER A 232 -5.88 12.87 7.78
CA SER A 232 -4.72 13.45 7.10
C SER A 232 -3.44 12.68 7.41
N HIS A 233 -3.32 12.13 8.63
CA HIS A 233 -2.22 11.24 9.01
C HIS A 233 -2.17 10.00 8.10
N GLU A 234 -3.29 9.32 7.88
CA GLU A 234 -3.39 8.17 6.96
C GLU A 234 -3.01 8.54 5.51
N LEU A 235 -3.51 9.67 4.99
CA LEU A 235 -3.17 10.11 3.63
C LEU A 235 -1.69 10.43 3.46
N SER A 236 -1.05 10.99 4.49
CA SER A 236 0.38 11.33 4.46
C SER A 236 1.27 10.09 4.28
N MET A 237 0.80 8.90 4.68
CA MET A 237 1.54 7.64 4.54
C MET A 237 1.83 7.28 3.08
N PHE A 238 0.93 7.65 2.15
CA PHE A 238 1.13 7.44 0.71
C PHE A 238 2.26 8.29 0.12
N VAL A 239 2.68 9.35 0.83
CA VAL A 239 3.85 10.14 0.46
C VAL A 239 5.07 9.70 1.27
N ILE A 240 4.92 9.48 2.58
CA ILE A 240 6.06 9.23 3.47
C ILE A 240 6.65 7.84 3.25
N TYR A 241 5.82 6.79 3.22
CA TYR A 241 6.31 5.42 3.10
C TYR A 241 6.70 5.09 1.66
N ASP A 242 7.83 4.42 1.48
CA ASP A 242 8.19 3.83 0.19
C ASP A 242 7.48 2.48 0.06
N GLN A 243 6.42 2.46 -0.74
CA GLN A 243 5.54 1.30 -0.98
C GLN A 243 5.21 1.22 -2.48
N TRP A 244 5.97 0.42 -3.23
CA TRP A 244 5.85 0.40 -4.70
C TRP A 244 4.58 -0.32 -5.18
N MET A 245 3.98 -1.15 -4.31
CA MET A 245 2.59 -1.55 -4.37
C MET A 245 1.85 -0.92 -3.18
N ALA A 246 1.21 0.24 -3.38
CA ALA A 246 0.49 0.91 -2.31
C ALA A 246 -0.92 0.33 -2.16
N TYR A 247 -1.16 -0.38 -1.08
CA TYR A 247 -2.48 -0.94 -0.79
C TYR A 247 -3.45 0.16 -0.32
N LEU A 248 -4.71 0.04 -0.73
CA LEU A 248 -5.83 0.80 -0.21
C LEU A 248 -6.59 -0.14 0.73
N CYS A 249 -6.34 -0.04 2.05
CA CYS A 249 -6.81 -1.07 2.98
C CYS A 249 -8.33 -1.09 3.22
N ASP A 250 -9.00 0.06 3.06
CA ASP A 250 -10.44 0.16 3.33
C ASP A 250 -11.33 -0.20 2.11
N SER A 251 -12.65 -0.24 2.34
CA SER A 251 -13.62 -0.68 1.33
C SER A 251 -13.87 0.37 0.26
N PRO A 252 -14.12 -0.04 -1.00
CA PRO A 252 -14.68 0.82 -2.04
C PRO A 252 -15.86 1.66 -1.58
N THR A 253 -16.77 1.06 -0.81
CA THR A 253 -17.96 1.73 -0.28
C THR A 253 -17.63 2.82 0.73
N GLU A 254 -16.54 2.68 1.47
CA GLU A 254 -16.08 3.74 2.37
C GLU A 254 -15.39 4.86 1.60
N TYR A 255 -14.47 4.54 0.69
CA TYR A 255 -13.78 5.56 -0.11
C TYR A 255 -14.75 6.41 -0.93
N ASN A 256 -15.83 5.82 -1.44
CA ASN A 256 -16.86 6.54 -2.20
C ASN A 256 -17.56 7.65 -1.39
N LYS A 257 -17.50 7.62 -0.05
CA LYS A 257 -18.02 8.68 0.82
C LYS A 257 -17.14 9.94 0.80
N TYR A 258 -15.91 9.84 0.29
CA TYR A 258 -14.88 10.89 0.32
C TYR A 258 -14.21 11.08 -1.06
N PRO A 259 -14.91 11.72 -2.02
CA PRO A 259 -14.45 11.80 -3.41
C PRO A 259 -13.15 12.59 -3.61
N ASP A 260 -12.87 13.57 -2.75
CA ASP A 260 -11.62 14.32 -2.71
C ASP A 260 -10.43 13.47 -2.25
N VAL A 261 -10.62 12.63 -1.23
CA VAL A 261 -9.62 11.64 -0.80
C VAL A 261 -9.37 10.64 -1.91
N LEU A 262 -10.42 10.13 -2.55
CA LEU A 262 -10.27 9.18 -3.65
C LEU A 262 -9.56 9.81 -4.86
N ASP A 263 -9.81 11.07 -5.16
CA ASP A 263 -9.07 11.82 -6.19
C ASP A 263 -7.57 11.89 -5.87
N PHE A 264 -7.20 12.20 -4.61
CA PHE A 264 -5.81 12.18 -4.17
C PHE A 264 -5.19 10.78 -4.30
N LEU A 265 -5.86 9.75 -3.77
CA LEU A 265 -5.36 8.37 -3.81
C LEU A 265 -5.20 7.87 -5.25
N SER A 266 -6.09 8.25 -6.17
CA SER A 266 -5.96 7.88 -7.59
C SER A 266 -4.71 8.47 -8.27
N LYS A 267 -4.24 9.63 -7.80
CA LYS A 267 -3.15 10.40 -8.43
C LYS A 267 -1.80 10.27 -7.75
N VAL A 268 -1.76 9.99 -6.44
CA VAL A 268 -0.49 9.92 -5.71
C VAL A 268 0.41 8.79 -6.27
N PRO A 269 1.65 9.10 -6.67
CA PRO A 269 2.58 8.10 -7.20
C PRO A 269 3.00 7.07 -6.16
N ALA A 270 3.24 5.83 -6.61
CA ALA A 270 3.88 4.79 -5.79
C ALA A 270 5.42 4.81 -5.89
N VAL A 271 5.97 5.51 -6.88
CA VAL A 271 7.41 5.65 -7.11
C VAL A 271 7.77 7.09 -7.46
N TRP A 272 8.98 7.48 -7.05
CA TRP A 272 9.41 8.86 -6.98
C TRP A 272 10.73 9.05 -7.71
N ASP A 273 10.89 10.18 -8.39
CA ASP A 273 12.13 10.52 -9.08
C ASP A 273 13.13 11.19 -8.11
N LYS A 274 12.61 11.88 -7.08
CA LYS A 274 13.38 12.56 -6.04
C LYS A 274 12.64 12.53 -4.71
N THR A 275 13.39 12.34 -3.62
CA THR A 275 12.90 12.42 -2.23
C THR A 275 13.76 13.43 -1.47
N LEU A 276 13.11 14.34 -0.75
CA LEU A 276 13.71 15.38 0.07
C LEU A 276 13.14 15.33 1.50
N PRO A 277 13.90 14.81 2.47
CA PRO A 277 13.56 15.00 3.88
C PRO A 277 13.61 16.49 4.22
N LEU A 278 12.53 17.05 4.75
CA LEU A 278 12.43 18.47 5.10
C LEU A 278 12.63 18.69 6.60
N GLU A 279 11.89 17.93 7.40
CA GLU A 279 11.96 17.98 8.86
C GLU A 279 11.65 16.59 9.41
N ALA A 280 12.39 16.15 10.44
CA ALA A 280 12.22 14.80 10.96
C ALA A 280 12.84 14.64 12.34
N LYS A 281 12.13 13.94 13.23
CA LYS A 281 12.66 13.47 14.50
C LYS A 281 12.06 12.10 14.84
N LEU A 282 12.95 11.13 15.13
CA LEU A 282 12.60 9.74 15.39
C LEU A 282 11.49 9.63 16.44
N SER A 283 10.40 8.94 16.11
CA SER A 283 9.21 8.74 16.96
C SER A 283 8.42 10.01 17.30
N GLU A 284 8.76 11.16 16.72
CA GLU A 284 8.05 12.42 16.99
C GLU A 284 7.35 12.96 15.74
N TYR A 285 8.05 13.15 14.62
CA TYR A 285 7.43 13.66 13.39
C TYR A 285 8.28 13.40 12.16
N ILE A 286 7.62 13.42 10.98
CA ILE A 286 8.25 13.29 9.67
C ILE A 286 7.56 14.26 8.71
N VAL A 287 8.35 15.06 8.00
CA VAL A 287 7.93 15.90 6.88
C VAL A 287 8.87 15.62 5.70
N THR A 288 8.32 15.12 4.59
CA THR A 288 9.09 14.83 3.38
C THR A 288 8.40 15.38 2.15
N ALA A 289 9.17 15.90 1.21
CA ALA A 289 8.72 16.19 -0.14
C ALA A 289 9.21 15.10 -1.09
N LYS A 290 8.35 14.63 -1.99
CA LYS A 290 8.71 13.71 -3.07
C LYS A 290 8.23 14.24 -4.41
N GLN A 291 9.04 14.04 -5.44
CA GLN A 291 8.78 14.53 -6.79
C GLN A 291 8.46 13.37 -7.74
N LYS A 292 7.47 13.56 -8.60
CA LYS A 292 7.23 12.73 -9.77
C LYS A 292 7.02 13.60 -11.00
N GLY A 293 7.91 13.49 -11.98
CA GLY A 293 7.92 14.39 -13.13
C GLY A 293 8.02 15.85 -12.68
N ASN A 294 6.99 16.64 -13.01
CA ASN A 294 6.93 18.05 -12.61
C ASN A 294 6.16 18.27 -11.29
N ASP A 295 5.47 17.26 -10.78
CA ASP A 295 4.59 17.37 -9.63
C ASP A 295 5.34 17.03 -8.34
N TRP A 296 4.95 17.72 -7.26
CA TRP A 296 5.50 17.56 -5.92
C TRP A 296 4.40 17.19 -4.94
N TYR A 297 4.74 16.28 -4.04
CA TYR A 297 3.88 15.78 -2.99
C TYR A 297 4.60 15.97 -1.67
N VAL A 298 3.92 16.54 -0.67
CA VAL A 298 4.46 16.73 0.67
C VAL A 298 3.62 15.92 1.64
N GLY A 299 4.26 15.04 2.39
CA GLY A 299 3.64 14.28 3.47
C GLY A 299 4.19 14.75 4.80
N GLY A 300 3.30 15.03 5.75
CA GLY A 300 3.63 15.38 7.12
C GLY A 300 2.81 14.54 8.10
N MET A 301 3.46 13.96 9.10
CA MET A 301 2.79 13.30 10.22
C MET A 301 3.53 13.54 11.53
N THR A 302 2.81 13.51 12.65
CA THR A 302 3.36 13.65 14.00
C THR A 302 2.95 12.45 14.86
N ASN A 303 3.52 12.35 16.05
CA ASN A 303 3.12 11.43 17.11
C ASN A 303 1.81 11.94 17.77
N TRP A 304 1.57 11.60 19.04
CA TRP A 304 0.40 12.09 19.77
C TRP A 304 0.46 13.59 20.13
N ASP A 305 1.63 14.21 20.03
CA ASP A 305 1.79 15.62 20.34
C ASP A 305 1.41 16.48 19.13
N ALA A 306 0.43 17.37 19.33
CA ALA A 306 0.03 18.35 18.33
C ALA A 306 1.23 19.23 17.94
N ARG A 307 1.36 19.51 16.65
CA ARG A 307 2.55 20.19 16.11
C ARG A 307 2.18 21.14 14.99
N SER A 308 2.93 22.23 14.91
CA SER A 308 2.94 23.13 13.76
C SER A 308 4.29 23.03 13.08
N THR A 309 4.31 23.09 11.76
CA THR A 309 5.53 23.09 10.94
C THR A 309 5.36 24.09 9.80
N GLU A 310 6.47 24.70 9.40
CA GLU A 310 6.54 25.57 8.23
C GLU A 310 7.31 24.84 7.13
N VAL A 311 6.63 24.60 6.00
CA VAL A 311 7.22 23.91 4.86
C VAL A 311 7.77 24.94 3.88
N ASN A 312 9.08 25.11 3.84
CA ASN A 312 9.75 25.96 2.87
C ASN A 312 9.70 25.32 1.47
N LEU A 313 9.06 25.98 0.50
CA LEU A 313 8.84 25.46 -0.85
C LEU A 313 9.96 25.79 -1.85
N SER A 314 11.15 26.19 -1.38
CA SER A 314 12.32 26.52 -2.24
C SER A 314 12.81 25.37 -3.13
N PHE A 315 12.36 24.14 -2.90
CA PHE A 315 12.61 22.99 -3.78
C PHE A 315 11.79 23.02 -5.08
N LEU A 316 10.73 23.84 -5.14
CA LEU A 316 9.97 24.07 -6.36
C LEU A 316 10.80 24.83 -7.40
N LYS A 317 10.46 24.66 -8.67
CA LYS A 317 11.19 25.29 -9.76
C LYS A 317 10.98 26.81 -9.76
N ASP A 318 12.07 27.56 -9.97
CA ASP A 318 12.01 29.02 -10.02
C ASP A 318 11.14 29.52 -11.18
N ASN A 319 10.36 30.58 -10.92
CA ASN A 319 9.40 31.18 -11.85
C ASN A 319 8.33 30.21 -12.38
N VAL A 320 7.97 29.18 -11.60
CA VAL A 320 6.84 28.29 -11.89
C VAL A 320 5.82 28.37 -10.77
N SER A 321 4.56 28.62 -11.12
CA SER A 321 3.44 28.56 -10.20
C SER A 321 2.80 27.18 -10.21
N TYR A 322 2.48 26.67 -9.02
CA TYR A 322 1.86 25.38 -8.79
C TYR A 322 0.49 25.55 -8.14
N GLN A 323 -0.45 24.65 -8.45
CA GLN A 323 -1.72 24.56 -7.72
C GLN A 323 -1.57 23.51 -6.63
N ALA A 324 -1.50 23.95 -5.37
CA ALA A 324 -1.46 23.05 -4.22
C ALA A 324 -2.89 22.68 -3.81
N THR A 325 -3.14 21.38 -3.61
CA THR A 325 -4.30 20.86 -2.87
C THR A 325 -3.78 20.29 -1.56
N ILE A 326 -4.27 20.81 -0.44
CA ILE A 326 -3.73 20.55 0.90
C ILE A 326 -4.82 19.86 1.71
N PHE A 327 -4.59 18.60 2.07
CA PHE A 327 -5.36 17.87 3.07
C PHE A 327 -4.70 18.10 4.43
N LYS A 328 -5.45 18.66 5.38
CA LYS A 328 -4.95 18.95 6.73
C LYS A 328 -6.01 18.63 7.76
N ASP A 329 -5.56 18.37 8.99
CA ASP A 329 -6.46 18.19 10.11
C ASP A 329 -7.33 19.43 10.33
N ALA A 330 -8.60 19.20 10.61
CA ALA A 330 -9.54 20.21 11.06
C ALA A 330 -9.24 20.60 12.53
N PRO A 331 -9.74 21.75 13.01
CA PRO A 331 -9.50 22.19 14.39
C PRO A 331 -9.92 21.18 15.47
N ASP A 332 -10.88 20.31 15.18
CA ASP A 332 -11.44 19.29 16.07
C ASP A 332 -11.01 17.85 15.71
N SER A 333 -10.01 17.66 14.83
CA SER A 333 -9.54 16.32 14.46
C SER A 333 -8.93 15.52 15.63
N TYR A 334 -8.58 16.18 16.73
CA TYR A 334 -8.10 15.48 17.94
C TYR A 334 -9.23 14.66 18.58
N GLU A 335 -10.43 15.22 18.67
CA GLU A 335 -11.63 14.54 19.17
C GLU A 335 -12.41 13.80 18.08
N GLN A 336 -12.33 14.25 16.83
CA GLN A 336 -13.03 13.69 15.68
C GLN A 336 -12.03 13.33 14.57
N PRO A 337 -11.29 12.22 14.68
CA PRO A 337 -10.14 11.96 13.80
C PRO A 337 -10.47 11.73 12.32
N LYS A 338 -11.75 11.62 11.98
CA LYS A 338 -12.23 11.53 10.59
C LYS A 338 -12.40 12.90 9.93
N GLU A 339 -12.52 13.98 10.70
CA GLU A 339 -12.68 15.33 10.18
C GLU A 339 -11.35 15.85 9.64
N TYR A 340 -11.41 16.52 8.48
CA TYR A 340 -10.27 17.11 7.80
C TYR A 340 -10.75 18.27 6.93
N MET A 341 -9.81 19.12 6.52
CA MET A 341 -10.06 20.23 5.60
C MET A 341 -9.27 20.06 4.31
N VAL A 342 -9.86 20.51 3.21
CA VAL A 342 -9.18 20.63 1.92
C VAL A 342 -9.05 22.10 1.54
N GLU A 343 -7.82 22.54 1.34
CA GLU A 343 -7.50 23.89 0.89
C GLU A 343 -6.85 23.83 -0.50
N LYS A 344 -7.22 24.77 -1.37
CA LYS A 344 -6.56 24.96 -2.67
C LYS A 344 -5.93 26.34 -2.72
N ARG A 345 -4.66 26.41 -3.08
CA ARG A 345 -3.95 27.69 -3.25
C ARG A 345 -2.86 27.60 -4.29
N THR A 346 -2.57 28.73 -4.91
CA THR A 346 -1.40 28.87 -5.79
C THR A 346 -0.16 29.10 -4.93
N VAL A 347 0.92 28.36 -5.21
CA VAL A 347 2.22 28.48 -4.53
C VAL A 347 3.35 28.54 -5.54
N ASP A 348 4.50 29.03 -5.12
CA ASP A 348 5.75 29.03 -5.88
C ASP A 348 6.93 28.73 -4.95
N ASN A 349 8.16 28.83 -5.45
CA ASN A 349 9.37 28.57 -4.67
C ASN A 349 9.71 29.64 -3.62
N LYS A 350 8.90 30.70 -3.50
CA LYS A 350 9.05 31.82 -2.55
C LYS A 350 7.92 31.86 -1.52
N THR A 351 6.89 31.04 -1.71
CA THR A 351 5.86 30.77 -0.71
C THR A 351 6.47 30.00 0.45
#